data_AF-A0A7W8HJ32-F1
#
_entry.id   AF-A0A7W8HJ32-F1
#
_cell.length_a   1.000
_cell.length_b   1.000
_cell.length_c   1.000
_cell.angle_alpha   90.00
_cell.angle_beta   90.00
_cell.angle_gamma   90.00
#
_symmetry.space_group_name_H-M   'P 1'
#
loop_
_entity.id
_entity.type
_entity.pdbx_description
1 polymer ?
#
loop_
_entity_poly.entity_id
_entity_poly.type
_entity_poly.pdbx_seq_one_letter_code
_entity_poly.pdbx_strand_id
1 'polypeptide(L)'
;MKSLQSLLRPGLGGVAILALLLLVVFPLALDSFRLNLVGKYLTYAFVAMGLVMLWGYGGILSLGQGVFFGLGGYMMAMFLKLEASDPESTKIQSTPGIPDFMDWNQLTELPFWWKPFESLPLALAAVVLVPTVLAFIIGFAMFRRRVGGVYFAIITQAIALILTVLIIGQQGYTGGVNGITDLKTMLGWDIRSDSAKTILYFVCAGLLLASILLCRWIQASKLGTLLLAMRDKEDRVRFSGYDVSMFKVFVFCLAAALSAVGGALFTLQVGFMSPSFVGIVPSIEMVIFAAVGGRMSLVGAVYGALLVNAGKTFFSESFPDLWLFLMAALFIGVTMAFPNGLAGLVESHLKPWWARRKAQRAELAERVAAAHAAFPDAPAPRGAASPETKLPGVISSQRA
;
A
#
# COMPACT_ATOMS: atom_id res chain seq x y z
N MET A 1 -10.64 5.31 -30.50
CA MET A 1 -10.61 6.64 -29.82
C MET A 1 -11.47 6.73 -28.55
N LYS A 2 -12.61 6.04 -28.40
CA LYS A 2 -13.40 6.02 -27.13
C LYS A 2 -12.70 5.33 -25.93
N SER A 3 -11.72 4.45 -26.18
CA SER A 3 -10.96 3.75 -25.12
C SER A 3 -9.89 4.62 -24.44
N LEU A 4 -9.39 5.67 -25.11
CA LEU A 4 -8.40 6.58 -24.52
C LEU A 4 -9.07 7.70 -23.69
N GLN A 5 -10.33 8.03 -23.99
CA GLN A 5 -11.10 9.02 -23.22
C GLN A 5 -11.68 8.42 -21.92
N SER A 6 -11.92 7.10 -21.84
CA SER A 6 -12.24 6.44 -20.56
C SER A 6 -11.04 6.39 -19.60
N LEU A 7 -9.83 6.51 -20.15
CA LEU A 7 -8.55 6.72 -19.45
C LEU A 7 -8.29 8.19 -19.08
N LEU A 8 -9.27 9.10 -19.14
CA LEU A 8 -9.12 10.49 -18.69
C LEU A 8 -10.14 10.87 -17.60
N ARG A 9 -10.48 9.91 -16.74
CA ARG A 9 -11.35 10.14 -15.58
C ARG A 9 -10.61 10.91 -14.47
N PRO A 10 -11.31 11.72 -13.63
CA PRO A 10 -10.76 12.62 -12.59
C PRO A 10 -9.98 11.96 -11.43
N GLY A 11 -9.52 10.72 -11.60
CA GLY A 11 -8.72 9.96 -10.66
C GLY A 11 -7.29 9.62 -11.11
N LEU A 12 -6.98 9.70 -12.42
CA LEU A 12 -5.67 9.31 -12.96
C LEU A 12 -4.55 10.29 -12.65
N GLY A 13 -4.86 11.58 -12.49
CA GLY A 13 -3.89 12.57 -12.03
C GLY A 13 -3.24 12.17 -10.70
N GLY A 14 -4.02 11.60 -9.76
CA GLY A 14 -3.48 11.10 -8.50
C GLY A 14 -2.55 9.90 -8.65
N VAL A 15 -2.81 9.01 -9.63
CA VAL A 15 -1.91 7.88 -9.91
C VAL A 15 -0.63 8.36 -10.58
N ALA A 16 -0.71 9.30 -11.51
CA ALA A 16 0.46 9.86 -12.17
C ALA A 16 1.37 10.60 -11.20
N ILE A 17 0.80 11.39 -10.28
CA ILE A 17 1.55 12.06 -9.21
C ILE A 17 2.18 11.02 -8.28
N LEU A 18 1.44 10.00 -7.87
CA LEU A 18 1.97 8.92 -7.04
C LEU A 18 3.11 8.17 -7.77
N ALA A 19 2.95 7.86 -9.06
CA ALA A 19 3.96 7.18 -9.85
C ALA A 19 5.22 8.03 -10.00
N LEU A 20 5.09 9.33 -10.27
CA LEU A 20 6.21 10.27 -10.31
C LEU A 20 6.93 10.30 -8.96
N LEU A 21 6.17 10.34 -7.86
CA LEU A 21 6.71 10.38 -6.51
C LEU A 21 7.48 9.08 -6.17
N LEU A 22 6.91 7.92 -6.47
CA LEU A 22 7.52 6.62 -6.16
C LEU A 22 8.68 6.27 -7.10
N LEU A 23 8.58 6.55 -8.40
CA LEU A 23 9.57 6.10 -9.38
C LEU A 23 10.69 7.11 -9.63
N VAL A 24 10.47 8.40 -9.33
CA VAL A 24 11.43 9.46 -9.63
C VAL A 24 11.83 10.21 -8.36
N VAL A 25 10.87 10.75 -7.60
CA VAL A 25 11.20 11.63 -6.47
C VAL A 25 11.90 10.85 -5.35
N PHE A 26 11.35 9.73 -4.89
CA PHE A 26 11.93 8.96 -3.79
C PHE A 26 13.32 8.39 -4.11
N PRO A 27 13.56 7.73 -5.27
CA PRO A 27 14.89 7.23 -5.60
C PRO A 27 15.95 8.33 -5.75
N LEU A 28 15.56 9.54 -6.16
CA LEU A 28 16.49 10.66 -6.32
C LEU A 28 16.72 11.45 -5.02
N ALA A 29 15.74 11.47 -4.11
CA ALA A 29 15.79 12.28 -2.90
C ALA A 29 16.25 11.52 -1.65
N LEU A 30 16.16 10.20 -1.62
CA LEU A 30 16.43 9.37 -0.45
C LEU A 30 17.70 8.54 -0.63
N ASP A 31 18.44 8.34 0.45
CA ASP A 31 19.54 7.38 0.51
C ASP A 31 19.03 5.92 0.48
N SER A 32 19.92 4.96 0.23
CA SER A 32 19.58 3.53 0.10
C SER A 32 18.84 2.97 1.31
N PHE A 33 19.16 3.42 2.53
CA PHE A 33 18.51 2.94 3.75
C PHE A 33 17.08 3.48 3.84
N ARG A 34 16.88 4.78 3.64
CA ARG A 34 15.54 5.38 3.61
C ARG A 34 14.69 4.85 2.46
N LEU A 35 15.28 4.62 1.29
CA LEU A 35 14.58 4.03 0.15
C LEU A 35 14.10 2.61 0.44
N ASN A 36 14.93 1.80 1.13
CA ASN A 36 14.55 0.48 1.60
C ASN A 36 13.38 0.54 2.61
N LEU A 37 13.43 1.48 3.56
CA LEU A 37 12.30 1.71 4.49
C LEU A 37 11.01 2.06 3.74
N VAL A 38 11.07 2.94 2.74
CA VAL A 38 9.91 3.22 1.89
C VAL A 38 9.45 1.96 1.17
N GLY A 39 10.37 1.15 0.62
CA GLY A 39 10.05 -0.15 0.02
C GLY A 39 9.25 -1.05 0.97
N LYS A 40 9.67 -1.14 2.23
CA LYS A 40 8.94 -1.84 3.30
C LYS A 40 7.56 -1.23 3.54
N TYR A 41 7.42 0.09 3.55
CA TYR A 41 6.12 0.73 3.75
C TYR A 41 5.15 0.50 2.59
N LEU A 42 5.66 0.43 1.35
CA LEU A 42 4.86 0.17 0.16
C LEU A 42 4.24 -1.23 0.19
N THR A 43 4.86 -2.21 0.85
CA THR A 43 4.32 -3.57 0.93
C THR A 43 3.00 -3.59 1.74
N TYR A 44 2.90 -2.76 2.79
CA TYR A 44 1.67 -2.57 3.54
C TYR A 44 0.58 -1.82 2.74
N ALA A 45 0.96 -1.04 1.72
CA ALA A 45 0.01 -0.35 0.87
C ALA A 45 -0.87 -1.32 0.06
N PHE A 46 -0.36 -2.50 -0.31
CA PHE A 46 -1.16 -3.53 -0.98
C PHE A 46 -2.35 -3.98 -0.12
N VAL A 47 -2.10 -4.23 1.17
CA VAL A 47 -3.16 -4.58 2.13
C VAL A 47 -4.15 -3.43 2.29
N ALA A 48 -3.63 -2.21 2.45
CA ALA A 48 -4.48 -1.02 2.62
C ALA A 48 -5.40 -0.81 1.39
N MET A 49 -4.91 -1.05 0.18
CA MET A 49 -5.73 -1.03 -1.04
C MET A 49 -6.75 -2.17 -1.08
N GLY A 50 -6.38 -3.38 -0.68
CA GLY A 50 -7.31 -4.49 -0.52
C GLY A 50 -8.46 -4.15 0.43
N LEU A 51 -8.14 -3.48 1.54
CA LEU A 51 -9.13 -2.96 2.49
C LEU A 51 -9.99 -1.84 1.91
N VAL A 52 -9.45 -0.94 1.06
CA VAL A 52 -10.29 0.04 0.34
C VAL A 52 -11.31 -0.65 -0.56
N MET A 53 -10.93 -1.73 -1.24
CA MET A 53 -11.86 -2.51 -2.05
C MET A 53 -12.92 -3.21 -1.18
N LEU A 54 -12.50 -3.88 -0.11
CA LEU A 54 -13.38 -4.67 0.75
C LEU A 54 -14.28 -3.83 1.66
N TRP A 55 -13.70 -2.87 2.38
CA TRP A 55 -14.40 -2.03 3.36
C TRP A 55 -14.97 -0.75 2.74
N GLY A 56 -14.19 -0.09 1.88
CA GLY A 56 -14.63 1.13 1.20
C GLY A 56 -15.76 0.86 0.23
N TYR A 57 -15.53 -0.02 -0.74
CA TYR A 57 -16.50 -0.35 -1.79
C TYR A 57 -17.43 -1.49 -1.38
N GLY A 58 -16.90 -2.61 -0.85
CA GLY A 58 -17.71 -3.77 -0.47
C GLY A 58 -18.52 -3.60 0.82
N GLY A 59 -18.22 -2.59 1.64
CA GLY A 59 -18.95 -2.30 2.88
C GLY A 59 -18.68 -3.26 4.03
N ILE A 60 -17.66 -4.11 3.93
CA ILE A 60 -17.35 -5.12 4.94
C ILE A 60 -15.99 -4.82 5.54
N LEU A 61 -15.91 -4.72 6.86
CA LEU A 61 -14.64 -4.56 7.54
C LEU A 61 -14.06 -5.92 7.92
N SER A 62 -12.86 -6.24 7.42
CA SER A 62 -12.07 -7.38 7.89
C SER A 62 -10.98 -6.91 8.84
N LEU A 63 -10.90 -7.53 10.00
CA LEU A 63 -9.84 -7.32 10.99
C LEU A 63 -8.87 -8.51 11.06
N GLY A 64 -8.80 -9.30 9.99
CA GLY A 64 -7.89 -10.45 9.85
C GLY A 64 -7.04 -10.42 8.58
N GLN A 65 -6.84 -9.25 7.97
CA GLN A 65 -6.03 -9.14 6.74
C GLN A 65 -4.56 -9.53 6.94
N GLY A 66 -4.06 -9.43 8.18
CA GLY A 66 -2.75 -9.94 8.58
C GLY A 66 -2.59 -11.43 8.28
N VAL A 67 -3.67 -12.23 8.28
CA VAL A 67 -3.63 -13.64 7.86
C VAL A 67 -3.08 -13.79 6.45
N PHE A 68 -3.65 -13.04 5.50
CA PHE A 68 -3.31 -13.20 4.10
C PHE A 68 -1.93 -12.60 3.79
N PHE A 69 -1.62 -11.46 4.41
CA PHE A 69 -0.27 -10.88 4.39
C PHE A 69 0.76 -11.86 4.96
N GLY A 70 0.44 -12.43 6.11
CA GLY A 70 1.16 -13.51 6.78
C GLY A 70 1.50 -14.67 5.85
N LEU A 71 0.47 -15.32 5.33
CA LEU A 71 0.60 -16.47 4.45
C LEU A 71 1.41 -16.16 3.20
N GLY A 72 1.16 -15.02 2.55
CA GLY A 72 1.93 -14.54 1.40
C GLY A 72 3.42 -14.41 1.71
N GLY A 73 3.75 -13.81 2.86
CA GLY A 73 5.13 -13.69 3.32
C GLY A 73 5.76 -15.04 3.65
N TYR A 74 5.05 -15.93 4.36
CA TYR A 74 5.55 -17.26 4.70
C TYR A 74 5.84 -18.11 3.45
N MET A 75 4.99 -18.06 2.43
CA MET A 75 5.22 -18.81 1.18
C MET A 75 6.44 -18.29 0.41
N MET A 76 6.66 -16.98 0.39
CA MET A 76 7.89 -16.42 -0.17
C MET A 76 9.11 -16.77 0.68
N ALA A 77 8.98 -16.73 2.01
CA ALA A 77 10.05 -17.09 2.93
C ALA A 77 10.43 -18.57 2.80
N MET A 78 9.47 -19.47 2.57
CA MET A 78 9.71 -20.90 2.31
C MET A 78 10.58 -21.08 1.06
N PHE A 79 10.24 -20.40 -0.05
CA PHE A 79 11.04 -20.44 -1.27
C PHE A 79 12.47 -19.93 -1.04
N LEU A 80 12.61 -18.72 -0.47
CA LEU A 80 13.92 -18.11 -0.22
C LEU A 80 14.75 -18.92 0.77
N LYS A 81 14.12 -19.56 1.76
CA LYS A 81 14.82 -20.38 2.74
C LYS A 81 15.32 -21.68 2.13
N LEU A 82 14.52 -22.36 1.31
CA LEU A 82 14.96 -23.56 0.60
C LEU A 82 16.12 -23.27 -0.32
N GLU A 83 16.06 -22.15 -1.04
CA GLU A 83 17.11 -21.74 -1.94
C GLU A 83 18.41 -21.36 -1.21
N ALA A 84 18.32 -20.79 0.00
CA ALA A 84 19.46 -20.53 0.87
C ALA A 84 19.95 -21.76 1.68
N SER A 85 19.24 -22.89 1.64
CA SER A 85 19.54 -24.09 2.43
C SER A 85 20.19 -25.20 1.60
N ASP A 86 21.01 -24.84 0.63
CA ASP A 86 21.71 -25.81 -0.21
C ASP A 86 22.68 -26.69 0.62
N PRO A 87 22.96 -27.94 0.20
CA PRO A 87 23.84 -28.85 0.95
C PRO A 87 25.25 -28.32 1.17
N GLU A 88 25.73 -27.37 0.36
CA GLU A 88 27.06 -26.77 0.50
C GLU A 88 27.08 -25.71 1.61
N SER A 89 26.08 -24.83 1.64
CA SER A 89 25.90 -23.81 2.67
C SER A 89 25.52 -24.40 4.03
N THR A 90 24.91 -25.58 4.04
CA THR A 90 24.38 -26.25 5.24
C THR A 90 25.25 -27.41 5.75
N LYS A 91 26.50 -27.55 5.27
CA LYS A 91 27.44 -28.62 5.69
C LYS A 91 27.67 -28.78 7.20
N ILE A 92 27.43 -27.71 7.96
CA ILE A 92 27.62 -27.68 9.42
C ILE A 92 26.40 -28.29 10.15
N GLN A 93 25.26 -28.39 9.49
CA GLN A 93 24.03 -28.93 10.06
C GLN A 93 24.10 -30.45 10.19
N SER A 94 23.28 -31.01 11.09
CA SER A 94 23.21 -32.47 11.29
C SER A 94 22.59 -33.15 10.07
N THR A 95 21.64 -32.47 9.42
CA THR A 95 20.98 -32.87 8.17
C THR A 95 21.21 -31.80 7.10
N PRO A 96 22.22 -31.93 6.23
CA PRO A 96 22.43 -30.97 5.14
C PRO A 96 21.27 -30.95 4.13
N GLY A 97 20.94 -29.77 3.60
CA GLY A 97 19.91 -29.60 2.56
C GLY A 97 18.51 -29.25 3.07
N ILE A 98 18.31 -29.06 4.37
CA ILE A 98 17.04 -28.60 4.96
C ILE A 98 17.22 -27.24 5.66
N PRO A 99 16.12 -26.49 5.89
CA PRO A 99 16.17 -25.28 6.69
C PRO A 99 16.74 -25.52 8.10
N ASP A 100 17.57 -24.58 8.56
CA ASP A 100 18.21 -24.60 9.89
C ASP A 100 17.27 -24.91 11.06
N PHE A 101 16.10 -24.26 11.10
CA PHE A 101 15.13 -24.50 12.16
C PHE A 101 14.51 -25.90 12.09
N MET A 102 14.50 -26.57 10.93
CA MET A 102 14.05 -27.96 10.82
C MET A 102 15.08 -28.89 11.46
N ASP A 103 16.37 -28.67 11.18
CA ASP A 103 17.48 -29.42 11.78
C ASP A 103 17.50 -29.26 13.31
N TRP A 104 17.33 -28.03 13.82
CA TRP A 104 17.23 -27.77 15.27
C TRP A 104 16.06 -28.46 15.96
N ASN A 105 15.01 -28.80 15.20
CA ASN A 105 13.85 -29.54 15.69
C ASN A 105 13.90 -31.03 15.33
N GLN A 106 15.08 -31.56 14.97
CA GLN A 106 15.33 -32.98 14.70
C GLN A 106 14.50 -33.56 13.54
N LEU A 107 14.10 -32.73 12.58
CA LEU A 107 13.53 -33.21 11.32
C LEU A 107 14.66 -33.75 10.43
N THR A 108 14.49 -34.95 9.91
CA THR A 108 15.50 -35.65 9.10
C THR A 108 15.21 -35.58 7.60
N GLU A 109 14.04 -35.11 7.20
CA GLU A 109 13.65 -34.97 5.80
C GLU A 109 12.76 -33.74 5.59
N LEU A 110 12.81 -33.20 4.37
CA LEU A 110 11.96 -32.09 3.98
C LEU A 110 10.49 -32.56 3.83
N PRO A 111 9.53 -31.93 4.53
CA PRO A 111 8.13 -32.30 4.43
C PRO A 111 7.60 -32.16 3.00
N PHE A 112 6.70 -33.06 2.59
CA PHE A 112 6.19 -33.08 1.21
C PHE A 112 5.56 -31.75 0.75
N TRP A 113 4.94 -31.00 1.67
CA TRP A 113 4.26 -29.74 1.38
C TRP A 113 5.21 -28.56 1.25
N TRP A 114 6.50 -28.71 1.59
CA TRP A 114 7.56 -27.75 1.31
C TRP A 114 8.13 -27.88 -0.10
N LYS A 115 8.10 -29.08 -0.69
CA LYS A 115 8.66 -29.37 -2.02
C LYS A 115 8.19 -28.44 -3.15
N PRO A 116 6.91 -28.02 -3.22
CA PRO A 116 6.47 -27.08 -4.26
C PRO A 116 7.24 -25.74 -4.25
N PHE A 117 7.75 -25.33 -3.08
CA PHE A 117 8.49 -24.08 -2.91
C PHE A 117 9.96 -24.17 -3.35
N GLU A 118 10.43 -25.29 -3.89
CA GLU A 118 11.72 -25.34 -4.60
C GLU A 118 11.66 -24.56 -5.93
N SER A 119 10.47 -24.43 -6.52
CA SER A 119 10.29 -23.74 -7.80
C SER A 119 9.65 -22.36 -7.60
N LEU A 120 10.30 -21.33 -8.15
CA LEU A 120 9.81 -19.96 -8.07
C LEU A 120 8.40 -19.77 -8.68
N PRO A 121 8.06 -20.34 -9.86
CA PRO A 121 6.73 -20.17 -10.42
C PRO A 121 5.62 -20.76 -9.54
N LEU A 122 5.85 -21.94 -8.93
CA LEU A 122 4.86 -22.53 -8.01
C LEU A 122 4.78 -21.74 -6.71
N ALA A 123 5.90 -21.21 -6.19
CA ALA A 123 5.89 -20.34 -5.03
C ALA A 123 5.08 -19.07 -5.28
N LEU A 124 5.29 -18.39 -6.41
CA LEU A 124 4.51 -17.21 -6.81
C LEU A 124 3.03 -17.53 -7.02
N ALA A 125 2.72 -18.68 -7.64
CA ALA A 125 1.35 -19.14 -7.78
C ALA A 125 0.72 -19.41 -6.40
N ALA A 126 1.43 -20.06 -5.49
CA ALA A 126 0.97 -20.34 -4.14
C ALA A 126 0.71 -19.06 -3.34
N VAL A 127 1.60 -18.07 -3.44
CA VAL A 127 1.46 -16.73 -2.81
C VAL A 127 0.08 -16.12 -3.11
N VAL A 128 -0.42 -16.28 -4.32
CA VAL A 128 -1.74 -15.74 -4.70
C VAL A 128 -2.85 -16.75 -4.43
N LEU A 129 -2.69 -18.01 -4.85
CA LEU A 129 -3.75 -19.00 -4.85
C LEU A 129 -4.13 -19.44 -3.44
N VAL A 130 -3.18 -19.75 -2.56
CA VAL A 130 -3.47 -20.30 -1.22
C VAL A 130 -4.27 -19.30 -0.38
N PRO A 131 -3.88 -18.01 -0.26
CA PRO A 131 -4.63 -17.04 0.53
C PRO A 131 -5.99 -16.72 -0.11
N THR A 132 -6.07 -16.71 -1.44
CA THR A 132 -7.32 -16.48 -2.18
C THR A 132 -8.30 -17.63 -2.00
N VAL A 133 -7.84 -18.89 -2.05
CA VAL A 133 -8.67 -20.07 -1.80
C VAL A 133 -9.13 -20.10 -0.35
N LEU A 134 -8.24 -19.79 0.60
CA LEU A 134 -8.62 -19.68 2.01
C LEU A 134 -9.68 -18.59 2.21
N ALA A 135 -9.49 -17.41 1.61
CA ALA A 135 -10.46 -16.33 1.64
C ALA A 135 -11.78 -16.72 0.98
N PHE A 136 -11.75 -17.51 -0.11
CA PHE A 136 -12.94 -18.03 -0.76
C PHE A 136 -13.70 -18.98 0.16
N ILE A 137 -13.03 -19.93 0.80
CA ILE A 137 -13.66 -20.88 1.73
C ILE A 137 -14.32 -20.14 2.89
N ILE A 138 -13.59 -19.22 3.52
CA ILE A 138 -14.08 -18.41 4.65
C ILE A 138 -15.24 -17.52 4.19
N GLY A 139 -15.03 -16.74 3.13
CA GLY A 139 -16.03 -15.80 2.61
C GLY A 139 -17.29 -16.53 2.16
N PHE A 140 -17.17 -17.64 1.46
CA PHE A 140 -18.30 -18.43 0.99
C PHE A 140 -19.11 -18.98 2.16
N ALA A 141 -18.46 -19.57 3.16
CA ALA A 141 -19.13 -20.10 4.35
C ALA A 141 -19.87 -18.99 5.14
N MET A 142 -19.26 -17.81 5.25
CA MET A 142 -19.79 -16.69 6.03
C MET A 142 -20.89 -15.91 5.30
N PHE A 143 -20.64 -15.46 4.08
CA PHE A 143 -21.56 -14.59 3.35
C PHE A 143 -22.78 -15.34 2.84
N ARG A 144 -22.67 -16.63 2.52
CA ARG A 144 -23.84 -17.46 2.18
C ARG A 144 -24.81 -17.61 3.36
N ARG A 145 -24.28 -17.58 4.58
CA ARG A 145 -25.06 -17.53 5.84
C ARG A 145 -25.45 -16.12 6.26
N ARG A 146 -25.19 -15.12 5.40
CA ARG A 146 -25.53 -13.70 5.62
C ARG A 146 -24.89 -13.09 6.87
N VAL A 147 -23.71 -13.57 7.25
CA VAL A 147 -22.92 -12.96 8.32
C VAL A 147 -22.42 -11.60 7.83
N GLY A 148 -22.78 -10.53 8.52
CA GLY A 148 -22.46 -9.16 8.14
C GLY A 148 -21.96 -8.31 9.31
N GLY A 149 -21.42 -7.14 8.97
CA GLY A 149 -21.00 -6.13 9.94
C GLY A 149 -19.92 -6.61 10.90
N VAL A 150 -20.11 -6.32 12.19
CA VAL A 150 -19.13 -6.56 13.25
C VAL A 150 -18.84 -8.06 13.42
N TYR A 151 -19.83 -8.93 13.23
CA TYR A 151 -19.64 -10.39 13.33
C TYR A 151 -18.59 -10.91 12.34
N PHE A 152 -18.57 -10.37 11.12
CA PHE A 152 -17.55 -10.73 10.14
C PHE A 152 -16.15 -10.34 10.63
N ALA A 153 -16.02 -9.12 11.18
CA ALA A 153 -14.75 -8.64 11.73
C ALA A 153 -14.25 -9.55 12.87
N ILE A 154 -15.11 -9.88 13.85
CA ILE A 154 -14.79 -10.76 14.99
C ILE A 154 -14.32 -12.14 14.50
N ILE A 155 -15.01 -12.74 13.52
CA ILE A 155 -14.63 -14.05 13.00
C ILE A 155 -13.28 -13.98 12.27
N THR A 156 -13.02 -12.93 11.48
CA THR A 156 -11.70 -12.77 10.85
C THR A 156 -10.57 -12.57 11.87
N GLN A 157 -10.84 -11.95 13.02
CA GLN A 157 -9.88 -11.88 14.13
C GLN A 157 -9.63 -13.24 14.77
N ALA A 158 -10.68 -14.02 14.99
CA ALA A 158 -10.55 -15.38 15.52
C ALA A 158 -9.70 -16.25 14.59
N ILE A 159 -9.88 -16.14 13.27
CA ILE A 159 -9.06 -16.85 12.28
C ILE A 159 -7.59 -16.39 12.34
N ALA A 160 -7.35 -15.08 12.48
CA ALA A 160 -6.01 -14.55 12.66
C ALA A 160 -5.32 -15.10 13.91
N LEU A 161 -6.04 -15.19 15.03
CA LEU A 161 -5.53 -15.79 16.25
C LEU A 161 -5.24 -17.29 16.09
N ILE A 162 -6.18 -18.05 15.53
CA ILE A 162 -6.02 -19.50 15.29
C ILE A 162 -4.77 -19.76 14.45
N LEU A 163 -4.60 -19.03 13.34
CA LEU A 163 -3.44 -19.23 12.47
C LEU A 163 -2.13 -18.79 13.13
N THR A 164 -2.14 -17.70 13.90
CA THR A 164 -0.95 -17.28 14.66
C THR A 164 -0.54 -18.36 15.66
N VAL A 165 -1.49 -18.90 16.44
CA VAL A 165 -1.23 -19.97 17.40
C VAL A 165 -0.78 -21.25 16.70
N LEU A 166 -1.38 -21.60 15.56
CA LEU A 166 -0.99 -22.76 14.77
C LEU A 166 0.45 -22.65 14.28
N ILE A 167 0.83 -21.51 13.69
CA ILE A 167 2.20 -21.29 13.22
C ILE A 167 3.18 -21.35 14.38
N ILE A 168 2.88 -20.66 15.49
CA ILE A 168 3.73 -20.70 16.70
C ILE A 168 3.92 -22.13 17.22
N GLY A 169 2.84 -22.92 17.26
CA GLY A 169 2.88 -24.31 17.74
C GLY A 169 3.64 -25.27 16.80
N GLN A 170 3.79 -24.92 15.52
CA GLN A 170 4.48 -25.74 14.52
C GLN A 170 5.94 -25.27 14.32
N GLN A 171 6.71 -25.26 15.41
CA GLN A 171 8.07 -24.70 15.44
C GLN A 171 9.01 -25.38 14.44
N GLY A 172 9.01 -26.72 14.40
CA GLY A 172 9.85 -27.47 13.46
C GLY A 172 9.52 -27.21 12.00
N TYR A 173 8.29 -26.80 11.67
CA TYR A 173 7.86 -26.64 10.28
C TYR A 173 7.78 -25.21 9.78
N THR A 174 7.73 -24.23 10.65
CA THR A 174 7.48 -22.82 10.28
C THR A 174 8.45 -21.85 10.95
N GLY A 175 9.36 -22.36 11.79
CA GLY A 175 10.21 -21.55 12.67
C GLY A 175 9.52 -21.07 13.94
N GLY A 176 8.20 -21.32 14.10
CA GLY A 176 7.46 -21.03 15.32
C GLY A 176 7.50 -19.55 15.69
N VAL A 177 7.78 -19.25 16.96
CA VAL A 177 7.88 -17.87 17.47
C VAL A 177 8.95 -17.05 16.75
N ASN A 178 10.07 -17.68 16.36
CA ASN A 178 11.18 -17.02 15.68
C ASN A 178 10.82 -16.66 14.23
N GLY A 179 9.91 -17.42 13.62
CA GLY A 179 9.61 -17.33 12.20
C GLY A 179 10.75 -17.81 11.31
N ILE A 180 10.68 -17.44 10.03
CA ILE A 180 11.68 -17.82 9.03
C ILE A 180 12.63 -16.63 8.82
N THR A 181 13.91 -16.87 9.05
CA THR A 181 14.99 -15.88 8.97
C THR A 181 16.11 -16.37 8.05
N ASP A 182 17.13 -15.55 7.88
CA ASP A 182 18.33 -15.85 7.08
C ASP A 182 18.01 -16.04 5.59
N LEU A 183 17.16 -15.16 5.05
CA LEU A 183 16.77 -15.14 3.64
C LEU A 183 17.80 -14.35 2.82
N LYS A 184 18.63 -15.04 2.04
CA LYS A 184 19.82 -14.43 1.40
C LYS A 184 19.74 -14.33 -0.11
N THR A 185 19.17 -15.34 -0.74
CA THR A 185 19.35 -15.57 -2.17
C THR A 185 18.01 -15.86 -2.85
N MET A 186 17.96 -15.60 -4.16
CA MET A 186 16.80 -15.82 -5.01
C MET A 186 17.28 -16.27 -6.39
N LEU A 187 17.19 -17.58 -6.68
CA LEU A 187 17.72 -18.16 -7.93
C LEU A 187 19.22 -17.85 -8.16
N GLY A 188 20.03 -17.91 -7.10
CA GLY A 188 21.46 -17.62 -7.11
C GLY A 188 21.80 -16.12 -6.99
N TRP A 189 20.80 -15.23 -6.95
CA TRP A 189 21.01 -13.78 -6.79
C TRP A 189 20.96 -13.35 -5.32
N ASP A 190 22.00 -12.71 -4.80
CA ASP A 190 22.01 -12.16 -3.42
C ASP A 190 21.11 -10.91 -3.31
N ILE A 191 20.02 -11.05 -2.55
CA ILE A 191 18.98 -10.03 -2.39
C ILE A 191 19.30 -8.99 -1.30
N ARG A 192 20.43 -9.12 -0.59
CA ARG A 192 20.78 -8.26 0.56
C ARG A 192 21.58 -7.03 0.19
N SER A 193 22.19 -7.03 -0.99
CA SER A 193 22.98 -5.90 -1.52
C SER A 193 22.12 -4.65 -1.71
N ASP A 194 22.72 -3.46 -1.62
CA ASP A 194 22.01 -2.19 -1.77
C ASP A 194 21.42 -2.01 -3.18
N SER A 195 22.11 -2.51 -4.20
CA SER A 195 21.59 -2.56 -5.57
C SER A 195 20.37 -3.48 -5.66
N ALA A 196 20.39 -4.66 -5.03
CA ALA A 196 19.25 -5.57 -5.01
C ALA A 196 18.04 -4.98 -4.30
N LYS A 197 18.23 -4.36 -3.13
CA LYS A 197 17.16 -3.65 -2.40
C LYS A 197 16.52 -2.54 -3.24
N THR A 198 17.31 -1.85 -4.06
CA THR A 198 16.83 -0.82 -4.99
C THR A 198 16.01 -1.42 -6.13
N ILE A 199 16.44 -2.55 -6.69
CA ILE A 199 15.67 -3.27 -7.71
C ILE A 199 14.34 -3.78 -7.13
N LEU A 200 14.38 -4.38 -5.94
CA LEU A 200 13.18 -4.86 -5.24
C LEU A 200 12.21 -3.72 -4.93
N TYR A 201 12.72 -2.53 -4.59
CA TYR A 201 11.91 -1.32 -4.45
C TYR A 201 11.16 -0.98 -5.75
N PHE A 202 11.84 -0.96 -6.89
CA PHE A 202 11.20 -0.66 -8.18
C PHE A 202 10.20 -1.73 -8.60
N VAL A 203 10.48 -3.02 -8.33
CA VAL A 203 9.55 -4.12 -8.55
C VAL A 203 8.30 -3.95 -7.67
N CYS A 204 8.48 -3.64 -6.38
CA CYS A 204 7.39 -3.36 -5.44
C CYS A 204 6.53 -2.18 -5.92
N ALA A 205 7.15 -1.06 -6.29
CA ALA A 205 6.46 0.12 -6.80
C ALA A 205 5.71 -0.17 -8.11
N GLY A 206 6.32 -0.90 -9.04
CA GLY A 206 5.69 -1.31 -10.30
C GLY A 206 4.47 -2.21 -10.08
N LEU A 207 4.59 -3.23 -9.23
CA LEU A 207 3.48 -4.10 -8.85
C LEU A 207 2.37 -3.34 -8.12
N LEU A 208 2.73 -2.39 -7.25
CA LEU A 208 1.76 -1.56 -6.54
C LEU A 208 0.95 -0.72 -7.52
N LEU A 209 1.62 -0.07 -8.48
CA LEU A 209 0.95 0.69 -9.55
C LEU A 209 0.06 -0.22 -10.40
N ALA A 210 0.52 -1.43 -10.76
CA ALA A 210 -0.28 -2.42 -11.47
C ALA A 210 -1.53 -2.83 -10.67
N SER A 211 -1.39 -3.06 -9.36
CA SER A 211 -2.52 -3.35 -8.46
C SER A 211 -3.50 -2.18 -8.36
N ILE A 212 -3.01 -0.92 -8.31
CA ILE A 212 -3.88 0.27 -8.37
C ILE A 212 -4.69 0.26 -9.67
N LEU A 213 -4.03 0.04 -10.81
CA LEU A 213 -4.70 0.03 -12.11
C LEU A 213 -5.74 -1.09 -12.20
N LEU A 214 -5.43 -2.28 -11.68
CA LEU A 214 -6.37 -3.40 -11.57
C LEU A 214 -7.59 -3.02 -10.72
N CYS A 215 -7.37 -2.52 -9.50
CA CYS A 215 -8.47 -2.10 -8.62
C CYS A 215 -9.31 -0.99 -9.25
N ARG A 216 -8.69 -0.03 -9.95
CA ARG A 216 -9.42 1.02 -10.69
C ARG A 216 -10.24 0.47 -11.83
N TRP A 217 -9.70 -0.48 -12.58
CA TRP A 217 -10.44 -1.15 -13.65
C TRP A 217 -11.69 -1.86 -13.09
N ILE A 218 -11.56 -2.53 -11.95
CA ILE A 218 -12.68 -3.14 -11.23
C ILE A 218 -13.69 -2.08 -10.76
N GLN A 219 -13.24 -0.99 -10.13
CA GLN A 219 -14.11 0.11 -9.68
C GLN A 219 -14.84 0.81 -10.83
N ALA A 220 -14.23 0.89 -12.01
CA ALA A 220 -14.80 1.50 -13.20
C ALA A 220 -15.82 0.60 -13.93
N SER A 221 -15.84 -0.69 -13.59
CA SER A 221 -16.72 -1.69 -14.20
C SER A 221 -18.10 -1.76 -13.54
N LYS A 222 -19.02 -2.54 -14.14
CA LYS A 222 -20.34 -2.84 -13.54
C LYS A 222 -20.23 -3.48 -12.15
N LEU A 223 -19.16 -4.27 -11.93
CA LEU A 223 -18.90 -4.89 -10.63
C LEU A 223 -18.65 -3.82 -9.57
N GLY A 224 -17.87 -2.78 -9.87
CA GLY A 224 -17.63 -1.65 -8.97
C GLY A 224 -18.90 -0.91 -8.59
N THR A 225 -19.78 -0.66 -9.56
CA THR A 225 -21.10 -0.04 -9.30
C THR A 225 -21.95 -0.90 -8.37
N LEU A 226 -21.94 -2.22 -8.57
CA LEU A 226 -22.72 -3.14 -7.74
C LEU A 226 -22.17 -3.25 -6.32
N LEU A 227 -20.83 -3.29 -6.16
CA LEU A 227 -20.17 -3.24 -4.84
C LEU A 227 -20.58 -1.98 -4.08
N LEU A 228 -20.58 -0.82 -4.74
CA LEU A 228 -21.00 0.43 -4.11
C LEU A 228 -22.48 0.40 -3.72
N ALA A 229 -23.34 -0.12 -4.59
CA ALA A 229 -24.77 -0.25 -4.33
C ALA A 229 -25.08 -1.20 -3.16
N MET A 230 -24.37 -2.33 -3.05
CA MET A 230 -24.61 -3.28 -1.95
C MET A 230 -24.13 -2.74 -0.61
N ARG A 231 -23.06 -1.94 -0.59
CA ARG A 231 -22.62 -1.26 0.63
C ARG A 231 -23.68 -0.32 1.17
N ASP A 232 -24.31 0.45 0.28
CA ASP A 232 -25.29 1.46 0.69
C ASP A 232 -26.64 0.81 1.08
N LYS A 233 -27.16 -0.11 0.25
CA LYS A 233 -28.40 -0.86 0.51
C LYS A 233 -28.36 -2.27 -0.09
N GLU A 234 -27.77 -3.20 0.65
CA GLU A 234 -27.69 -4.63 0.32
C GLU A 234 -29.04 -5.25 -0.07
N ASP A 235 -30.09 -5.00 0.71
CA ASP A 235 -31.42 -5.58 0.45
C ASP A 235 -31.98 -5.16 -0.92
N ARG A 236 -31.75 -3.91 -1.35
CA ARG A 236 -32.25 -3.40 -2.65
C ARG A 236 -31.57 -4.07 -3.83
N VAL A 237 -30.26 -4.29 -3.72
CA VAL A 237 -29.49 -5.00 -4.75
C VAL A 237 -29.97 -6.44 -4.87
N ARG A 238 -30.32 -7.05 -3.73
CA ARG A 238 -30.84 -8.41 -3.68
C ARG A 238 -32.26 -8.52 -4.26
N PHE A 239 -33.16 -7.58 -3.97
CA PHE A 239 -34.48 -7.53 -4.60
C PHE A 239 -34.40 -7.32 -6.12
N SER A 240 -33.30 -6.77 -6.61
CA SER A 240 -33.00 -6.61 -8.04
C SER A 240 -32.47 -7.91 -8.69
N GLY A 241 -32.40 -9.03 -7.95
CA GLY A 241 -32.04 -10.35 -8.46
C GLY A 241 -30.54 -10.71 -8.40
N TYR A 242 -29.68 -9.86 -7.83
CA TYR A 242 -28.25 -10.14 -7.70
C TYR A 242 -27.92 -10.96 -6.44
N ASP A 243 -27.04 -11.95 -6.57
CA ASP A 243 -26.47 -12.65 -5.40
C ASP A 243 -25.35 -11.85 -4.76
N VAL A 244 -25.73 -11.01 -3.78
CA VAL A 244 -24.80 -10.16 -3.02
C VAL A 244 -23.68 -10.97 -2.36
N SER A 245 -23.96 -12.22 -1.95
CA SER A 245 -23.01 -13.08 -1.23
C SER A 245 -21.75 -13.29 -2.06
N MET A 246 -21.88 -13.64 -3.33
CA MET A 246 -20.74 -13.94 -4.20
C MET A 246 -19.90 -12.71 -4.55
N PHE A 247 -20.50 -11.52 -4.60
CA PHE A 247 -19.74 -10.27 -4.76
C PHE A 247 -18.90 -9.95 -3.52
N LYS A 248 -19.43 -10.23 -2.32
CA LYS A 248 -18.69 -10.10 -1.06
C LYS A 248 -17.53 -11.10 -0.99
N VAL A 249 -17.77 -12.35 -1.42
CA VAL A 249 -16.71 -13.37 -1.55
C VAL A 249 -15.62 -12.87 -2.50
N PHE A 250 -16.00 -12.42 -3.69
CA PHE A 250 -15.05 -11.93 -4.70
C PHE A 250 -14.16 -10.80 -4.16
N VAL A 251 -14.75 -9.77 -3.55
CA VAL A 251 -13.97 -8.62 -3.05
C VAL A 251 -13.11 -9.01 -1.84
N PHE A 252 -13.53 -9.98 -1.03
CA PHE A 252 -12.70 -10.53 0.04
C PHE A 252 -11.52 -11.33 -0.49
N CYS A 253 -11.73 -12.16 -1.52
CA CYS A 253 -10.67 -12.86 -2.24
C CYS A 253 -9.67 -11.89 -2.88
N LEU A 254 -10.15 -10.82 -3.53
CA LEU A 254 -9.29 -9.78 -4.10
C LEU A 254 -8.45 -9.09 -3.02
N ALA A 255 -9.05 -8.75 -1.88
CA ALA A 255 -8.33 -8.16 -0.76
C ALA A 255 -7.26 -9.11 -0.21
N ALA A 256 -7.59 -10.40 -0.05
CA ALA A 256 -6.65 -11.42 0.39
C ALA A 256 -5.46 -11.60 -0.58
N ALA A 257 -5.73 -11.64 -1.89
CA ALA A 257 -4.69 -11.73 -2.92
C ALA A 257 -3.73 -10.54 -2.87
N LEU A 258 -4.26 -9.32 -2.78
CA LEU A 258 -3.44 -8.11 -2.65
C LEU A 258 -2.61 -8.12 -1.37
N SER A 259 -3.24 -8.48 -0.24
CA SER A 259 -2.56 -8.60 1.04
C SER A 259 -1.40 -9.60 0.98
N ALA A 260 -1.61 -10.75 0.35
CA ALA A 260 -0.58 -11.78 0.20
C ALA A 260 0.59 -11.35 -0.68
N VAL A 261 0.33 -10.64 -1.79
CA VAL A 261 1.39 -10.04 -2.61
C VAL A 261 2.20 -9.05 -1.79
N GLY A 262 1.54 -8.22 -0.97
CA GLY A 262 2.22 -7.33 -0.03
C GLY A 262 3.13 -8.09 0.94
N GLY A 263 2.64 -9.19 1.52
CA GLY A 263 3.41 -10.04 2.43
C GLY A 263 4.65 -10.69 1.79
N ALA A 264 4.50 -11.19 0.58
CA ALA A 264 5.61 -11.77 -0.18
C ALA A 264 6.70 -10.72 -0.46
N LEU A 265 6.30 -9.51 -0.90
CA LEU A 265 7.23 -8.41 -1.13
C LEU A 265 7.86 -7.90 0.18
N PHE A 266 7.11 -7.90 1.29
CA PHE A 266 7.65 -7.56 2.60
C PHE A 266 8.79 -8.50 2.98
N THR A 267 8.61 -9.79 2.75
CA THR A 267 9.63 -10.81 3.04
C THR A 267 10.90 -10.58 2.23
N LEU A 268 10.77 -10.26 0.94
CA LEU A 268 11.90 -9.91 0.07
C LEU A 268 12.63 -8.64 0.53
N GLN A 269 11.89 -7.64 1.00
CA GLN A 269 12.47 -6.35 1.39
C GLN A 269 13.14 -6.38 2.76
N VAL A 270 12.53 -7.10 3.71
CA VAL A 270 12.93 -7.11 5.13
C VAL A 270 13.82 -8.30 5.48
N GLY A 271 13.73 -9.41 4.72
CA GLY A 271 14.60 -10.58 4.88
C GLY A 271 14.20 -11.55 6.00
N PHE A 272 12.98 -11.43 6.53
CA PHE A 272 12.41 -12.41 7.45
C PHE A 272 10.88 -12.36 7.45
N MET A 273 10.25 -13.42 7.98
CA MET A 273 8.82 -13.46 8.23
C MET A 273 8.50 -14.11 9.58
N SER A 274 7.58 -13.52 10.36
CA SER A 274 7.25 -13.93 11.73
C SER A 274 5.73 -14.05 11.95
N PRO A 275 5.25 -14.89 12.90
CA PRO A 275 3.82 -15.01 13.19
C PRO A 275 3.22 -13.71 13.71
N SER A 276 4.04 -12.79 14.24
CA SER A 276 3.61 -11.49 14.72
C SER A 276 2.94 -10.62 13.64
N PHE A 277 3.16 -10.91 12.35
CA PHE A 277 2.51 -10.22 11.23
C PHE A 277 1.15 -10.83 10.82
N VAL A 278 0.84 -12.04 11.29
CA VAL A 278 -0.41 -12.78 11.00
C VAL A 278 -1.55 -12.30 11.91
N GLY A 279 -1.20 -11.91 13.14
CA GLY A 279 -2.15 -11.72 14.24
C GLY A 279 -3.11 -10.54 14.12
N ILE A 280 -3.86 -10.33 15.21
CA ILE A 280 -4.91 -9.30 15.28
C ILE A 280 -4.31 -7.89 15.29
N VAL A 281 -3.24 -7.66 16.05
CA VAL A 281 -2.60 -6.35 16.18
C VAL A 281 -2.16 -5.77 14.82
N PRO A 282 -1.35 -6.45 13.98
CA PRO A 282 -0.99 -5.92 12.67
C PRO A 282 -2.21 -5.78 11.75
N SER A 283 -3.22 -6.65 11.88
CA SER A 283 -4.46 -6.53 11.10
C SER A 283 -5.23 -5.26 11.42
N ILE A 284 -5.23 -4.83 12.69
CA ILE A 284 -5.81 -3.55 13.09
C ILE A 284 -4.99 -2.41 12.48
N GLU A 285 -3.65 -2.43 12.59
CA GLU A 285 -2.77 -1.42 11.98
C GLU A 285 -3.03 -1.27 10.47
N MET A 286 -3.25 -2.37 9.75
CA MET A 286 -3.58 -2.35 8.31
C MET A 286 -4.89 -1.61 8.01
N VAL A 287 -5.89 -1.72 8.87
CA VAL A 287 -7.13 -0.92 8.77
C VAL A 287 -6.88 0.55 9.04
N ILE A 288 -5.97 0.87 9.98
CA ILE A 288 -5.55 2.25 10.24
C ILE A 288 -4.98 2.88 8.98
N PHE A 289 -4.11 2.18 8.24
CA PHE A 289 -3.52 2.71 7.00
C PHE A 289 -4.60 3.10 5.99
N ALA A 290 -5.61 2.24 5.79
CA ALA A 290 -6.73 2.51 4.90
C ALA A 290 -7.64 3.64 5.41
N ALA A 291 -7.87 3.72 6.72
CA ALA A 291 -8.69 4.76 7.34
C ALA A 291 -8.03 6.14 7.23
N VAL A 292 -6.75 6.25 7.60
CA VAL A 292 -5.95 7.48 7.52
C VAL A 292 -5.83 7.98 6.08
N GLY A 293 -5.56 7.06 5.15
CA GLY A 293 -5.52 7.38 3.72
C GLY A 293 -6.87 7.80 3.14
N GLY A 294 -7.95 7.36 3.76
CA GLY A 294 -9.33 7.53 3.33
C GLY A 294 -9.87 6.24 2.71
N ARG A 295 -10.89 5.65 3.35
CA ARG A 295 -11.43 4.32 3.00
C ARG A 295 -11.96 4.17 1.57
N MET A 296 -12.20 5.27 0.86
CA MET A 296 -12.69 5.28 -0.53
C MET A 296 -11.62 5.53 -1.59
N SER A 297 -10.36 5.80 -1.18
CA SER A 297 -9.30 6.23 -2.09
C SER A 297 -8.16 5.23 -2.14
N LEU A 298 -7.96 4.60 -3.31
CA LEU A 298 -6.82 3.69 -3.52
C LEU A 298 -5.48 4.40 -3.33
N VAL A 299 -5.33 5.58 -3.96
CA VAL A 299 -4.12 6.41 -3.85
C VAL A 299 -3.97 6.93 -2.41
N GLY A 300 -5.09 7.29 -1.78
CA GLY A 300 -5.13 7.68 -0.37
C GLY A 300 -4.59 6.58 0.55
N ALA A 301 -5.00 5.33 0.34
CA ALA A 301 -4.49 4.19 1.11
C ALA A 301 -2.97 4.00 1.00
N VAL A 302 -2.38 4.25 -0.17
CA VAL A 302 -0.92 4.22 -0.33
C VAL A 302 -0.26 5.32 0.52
N TYR A 303 -0.77 6.56 0.45
CA TYR A 303 -0.27 7.63 1.31
C TYR A 303 -0.49 7.35 2.79
N GLY A 304 -1.62 6.74 3.17
CA GLY A 304 -1.91 6.34 4.54
C GLY A 304 -0.90 5.29 5.05
N ALA A 305 -0.60 4.27 4.26
CA ALA A 305 0.42 3.28 4.59
C ALA A 305 1.82 3.92 4.73
N LEU A 306 2.21 4.79 3.78
CA LEU A 306 3.48 5.50 3.83
C LEU A 306 3.60 6.41 5.06
N LEU A 307 2.61 7.26 5.31
CA LEU A 307 2.63 8.25 6.39
C LEU A 307 2.58 7.62 7.77
N VAL A 308 1.71 6.62 7.98
CA VAL A 308 1.61 5.96 9.29
C VAL A 308 2.88 5.19 9.59
N ASN A 309 3.46 4.47 8.63
CA ASN A 309 4.70 3.73 8.87
C ASN A 309 5.94 4.63 8.98
N ALA A 310 6.00 5.72 8.22
CA ALA A 310 7.03 6.75 8.39
C ALA A 310 6.92 7.42 9.76
N GLY A 311 5.70 7.74 10.22
CA GLY A 311 5.45 8.25 11.57
C GLY A 311 5.85 7.25 12.65
N LYS A 312 5.48 5.98 12.50
CA LYS A 312 5.86 4.89 13.40
C LYS A 312 7.38 4.80 13.53
N THR A 313 8.10 4.88 12.42
CA THR A 313 9.57 4.83 12.39
C THR A 313 10.18 6.08 13.02
N PHE A 314 9.69 7.27 12.65
CA PHE A 314 10.16 8.54 13.20
C PHE A 314 9.98 8.62 14.73
N PHE A 315 8.82 8.19 15.24
CA PHE A 315 8.58 8.17 16.69
C PHE A 315 9.39 7.09 17.39
N SER A 316 9.58 5.90 16.80
CA SER A 316 10.45 4.88 17.39
C SER A 316 11.92 5.30 17.45
N GLU A 317 12.38 6.12 16.50
CA GLU A 317 13.75 6.64 16.47
C GLU A 317 13.92 7.83 17.44
N SER A 318 12.95 8.75 17.48
CA SER A 318 13.07 10.00 18.23
C SER A 318 12.60 9.92 19.69
N PHE A 319 11.58 9.08 19.95
CA PHE A 319 10.93 8.96 21.27
C PHE A 319 10.67 7.48 21.63
N PRO A 320 11.70 6.63 21.80
CA PRO A 320 11.53 5.19 21.98
C PRO A 320 10.62 4.79 23.16
N ASP A 321 10.61 5.58 24.25
CA ASP A 321 9.78 5.29 25.43
C ASP A 321 8.29 5.66 25.24
N LEU A 322 8.00 6.62 24.36
CA LEU A 322 6.65 7.19 24.18
C LEU A 322 6.02 6.86 22.83
N TRP A 323 6.74 6.21 21.92
CA TRP A 323 6.29 6.01 20.54
C TRP A 323 4.93 5.31 20.40
N LEU A 324 4.61 4.35 21.27
CA LEU A 324 3.29 3.68 21.28
C LEU A 324 2.16 4.65 21.68
N PHE A 325 2.40 5.51 22.67
CA PHE A 325 1.44 6.53 23.08
C PHE A 325 1.27 7.60 21.99
N LEU A 326 2.37 8.04 21.38
CA LEU A 326 2.34 8.97 20.24
C LEU A 326 1.64 8.36 19.02
N MET A 327 1.82 7.07 18.77
CA MET A 327 1.10 6.35 17.72
C MET A 327 -0.39 6.24 18.00
N ALA A 328 -0.78 5.89 19.23
CA ALA A 328 -2.19 5.86 19.62
C ALA A 328 -2.84 7.26 19.50
N ALA A 329 -2.15 8.30 19.95
CA ALA A 329 -2.61 9.68 19.86
C ALA A 329 -2.71 10.17 18.41
N LEU A 330 -1.71 9.89 17.56
CA LEU A 330 -1.77 10.20 16.13
C LEU A 330 -2.98 9.49 15.49
N PHE A 331 -3.17 8.21 15.80
CA PHE A 331 -4.27 7.44 15.24
C PHE A 331 -5.64 8.01 15.63
N ILE A 332 -5.88 8.25 16.92
CA ILE A 332 -7.13 8.83 17.42
C ILE A 332 -7.31 10.23 16.81
N GLY A 333 -6.26 11.06 16.82
CA GLY A 333 -6.29 12.41 16.26
C GLY A 333 -6.66 12.42 14.78
N VAL A 334 -6.04 11.57 13.95
CA VAL A 334 -6.32 11.53 12.52
C VAL A 334 -7.73 11.01 12.23
N THR A 335 -8.18 9.98 12.94
CA THR A 335 -9.53 9.42 12.74
C THR A 335 -10.64 10.34 13.23
N MET A 336 -10.43 11.08 14.33
CA MET A 336 -11.39 12.05 14.83
C MET A 336 -11.41 13.34 13.99
N ALA A 337 -10.25 13.87 13.61
CA ALA A 337 -10.17 15.13 12.85
C ALA A 337 -10.48 14.96 11.35
N PHE A 338 -10.23 13.77 10.79
CA PHE A 338 -10.36 13.50 9.36
C PHE A 338 -11.21 12.25 9.09
N PRO A 339 -12.54 12.29 9.27
CA PRO A 339 -13.42 11.12 9.12
C PRO A 339 -13.46 10.53 7.70
N ASN A 340 -13.06 11.32 6.68
CA ASN A 340 -12.90 10.86 5.29
C ASN A 340 -11.42 10.57 4.91
N GLY A 341 -10.52 10.60 5.89
CA GLY A 341 -9.07 10.50 5.73
C GLY A 341 -8.46 11.65 4.91
N LEU A 342 -7.17 11.51 4.60
CA LEU A 342 -6.39 12.50 3.84
C LEU A 342 -6.97 12.74 2.43
N ALA A 343 -7.52 11.69 1.80
CA ALA A 343 -8.18 11.84 0.50
C ALA A 343 -9.39 12.79 0.55
N GLY A 344 -10.14 12.82 1.65
CA GLY A 344 -11.28 13.71 1.83
C GLY A 344 -10.89 15.18 1.93
N LEU A 345 -9.73 15.51 2.52
CA LEU A 345 -9.20 16.88 2.56
C LEU A 345 -8.83 17.39 1.17
N VAL A 346 -8.20 16.53 0.38
CA VAL A 346 -7.81 16.87 -1.00
C VAL A 346 -9.05 17.15 -1.86
N GLU A 347 -10.10 16.35 -1.68
CA GLU A 347 -11.34 16.52 -2.44
C GLU A 347 -12.17 17.74 -1.99
N SER A 348 -12.23 18.01 -0.69
CA SER A 348 -13.06 19.10 -0.13
C SER A 348 -12.41 20.48 -0.19
N HIS A 349 -11.09 20.60 -0.07
CA HIS A 349 -10.40 21.89 0.02
C HIS A 349 -9.49 22.17 -1.18
N LEU A 350 -8.63 21.20 -1.55
CA LEU A 350 -7.64 21.41 -2.61
C LEU A 350 -8.28 21.43 -4.01
N LYS A 351 -9.12 20.45 -4.38
CA LYS A 351 -9.79 20.42 -5.70
C LYS A 351 -10.62 21.69 -5.98
N PRO A 352 -11.53 22.14 -5.10
CA PRO A 352 -12.31 23.35 -5.36
C PRO A 352 -11.46 24.62 -5.34
N TRP A 353 -10.41 24.71 -4.52
CA TRP A 353 -9.49 25.85 -4.56
C TRP A 353 -8.70 25.91 -5.88
N TRP A 354 -8.19 24.77 -6.36
CA TRP A 354 -7.50 24.67 -7.65
C TRP A 354 -8.45 24.96 -8.82
N ALA A 355 -9.68 24.46 -8.77
CA ALA A 355 -10.70 24.75 -9.78
C ALA A 355 -11.05 26.25 -9.82
N ARG A 356 -11.20 26.90 -8.65
CA ARG A 356 -11.42 28.35 -8.54
C ARG A 356 -10.24 29.14 -9.10
N ARG A 357 -8.99 28.77 -8.77
CA ARG A 357 -7.79 29.41 -9.34
C ARG A 357 -7.68 29.25 -10.86
N LYS A 358 -8.02 28.07 -11.40
CA LYS A 358 -8.01 27.83 -12.84
C LYS A 358 -9.09 28.63 -13.55
N ALA A 359 -10.29 28.71 -12.97
CA ALA A 359 -11.37 29.55 -13.48
C ALA A 359 -11.00 31.04 -13.46
N GLN A 360 -10.41 31.52 -12.37
CA GLN A 360 -9.90 32.90 -12.27
C GLN A 360 -8.78 33.19 -13.29
N ARG A 361 -7.88 32.24 -13.53
CA ARG A 361 -6.84 32.39 -14.57
C ARG A 361 -7.43 32.40 -15.98
N ALA A 362 -8.45 31.59 -16.26
CA ALA A 362 -9.14 31.58 -17.54
C ALA A 362 -9.90 32.89 -17.77
N GLU A 363 -10.63 33.37 -16.76
CA GLU A 363 -11.32 34.67 -16.80
C GLU A 363 -10.33 35.83 -16.95
N LEU A 364 -9.18 35.79 -16.28
CA LEU A 364 -8.13 36.79 -16.45
C LEU A 364 -7.53 36.74 -17.87
N ALA A 365 -7.28 35.56 -18.42
CA ALA A 365 -6.77 35.41 -19.78
C ALA A 365 -7.79 35.93 -20.82
N GLU A 366 -9.08 35.66 -20.62
CA GLU A 366 -10.15 36.16 -21.47
C GLU A 366 -10.29 37.69 -21.37
N ARG A 367 -10.19 38.26 -20.17
CA ARG A 367 -10.15 39.71 -19.95
C ARG A 367 -8.94 40.37 -20.61
N VAL A 368 -7.76 39.75 -20.50
CA VAL A 368 -6.53 40.25 -21.14
C VAL A 368 -6.64 40.16 -22.66
N ALA A 369 -7.21 39.08 -23.20
CA ALA A 369 -7.45 38.92 -24.63
C ALA A 369 -8.48 39.93 -25.16
N ALA A 370 -9.59 40.15 -24.43
CA ALA A 370 -10.59 41.16 -24.75
C ALA A 370 -10.01 42.58 -24.68
N ALA A 371 -9.16 42.88 -23.70
CA ALA A 371 -8.46 44.16 -23.58
C ALA A 371 -7.48 44.38 -24.75
N HIS A 372 -6.73 43.35 -25.16
CA HIS A 372 -5.86 43.41 -26.35
C HIS A 372 -6.65 43.61 -27.65
N ALA A 373 -7.81 42.96 -27.78
CA ALA A 373 -8.66 43.11 -28.96
C ALA A 373 -9.34 44.49 -29.03
N ALA A 374 -9.69 45.08 -27.88
CA ALA A 374 -10.28 46.42 -27.80
C ALA A 374 -9.24 47.55 -27.98
N PHE A 375 -7.97 47.30 -27.65
CA PHE A 375 -6.88 48.28 -27.73
C PHE A 375 -5.62 47.67 -28.38
N PRO A 376 -5.57 47.58 -29.72
CA PRO A 376 -4.45 46.95 -30.44
C PRO A 376 -3.10 47.68 -30.25
N ASP A 377 -3.14 49.01 -30.06
CA ASP A 377 -1.97 49.89 -29.94
C ASP A 377 -1.78 50.42 -28.50
N ALA A 378 -2.07 49.60 -27.49
CA ALA A 378 -1.85 50.00 -26.10
C ALA A 378 -0.35 50.31 -25.87
N PRO A 379 0.02 51.56 -25.50
CA PRO A 379 1.42 51.91 -25.29
C PRO A 379 1.97 51.13 -24.09
N ALA A 380 3.21 50.65 -24.21
CA ALA A 380 3.89 49.88 -23.18
C ALA A 380 3.80 50.58 -21.81
N PRO A 381 3.65 49.82 -20.71
CA PRO A 381 3.43 50.40 -19.38
C PRO A 381 4.54 51.40 -19.04
N ARG A 382 4.16 52.64 -18.74
CA ARG A 382 5.07 53.69 -18.26
C ARG A 382 5.63 53.26 -16.90
N GLY A 383 6.76 52.56 -16.92
CA GLY A 383 7.34 52.00 -15.70
C GLY A 383 8.53 51.08 -15.92
N ALA A 384 9.37 51.38 -16.91
CA ALA A 384 10.75 50.88 -16.97
C ALA A 384 11.66 52.06 -17.35
N ALA A 385 11.57 53.14 -16.58
CA ALA A 385 12.63 54.14 -16.59
C ALA A 385 13.85 53.49 -15.93
N SER A 386 14.92 53.38 -16.71
CA SER A 386 16.28 53.06 -16.25
C SER A 386 16.63 53.91 -15.02
N PRO A 387 17.33 53.35 -14.01
CA PRO A 387 17.71 54.11 -12.83
C PRO A 387 18.91 55.00 -13.17
N GLU A 388 18.66 56.17 -13.77
CA GLU A 388 19.64 57.27 -13.70
C GLU A 388 19.41 58.06 -12.43
N THR A 389 20.10 57.61 -11.37
CA THR A 389 20.26 58.33 -10.11
C THR A 389 21.06 59.60 -10.36
N LYS A 390 20.41 60.77 -10.42
CA LYS A 390 21.07 62.06 -10.16
C LYS A 390 20.54 62.64 -8.87
N LEU A 391 21.31 62.42 -7.81
CA LEU A 391 21.16 63.08 -6.51
C LEU A 391 21.41 64.60 -6.68
N PRO A 392 20.57 65.48 -6.11
CA PRO A 392 20.86 66.91 -6.05
C PRO A 392 21.60 67.25 -4.75
N GLY A 393 22.71 68.01 -4.87
CA GLY A 393 23.43 68.51 -3.70
C GLY A 393 24.59 69.46 -3.99
N VAL A 394 24.27 70.76 -4.06
CA VAL A 394 25.03 71.90 -3.48
C VAL A 394 26.46 72.24 -3.99
N ILE A 395 26.53 73.34 -4.76
CA ILE A 395 27.40 74.55 -4.68
C ILE A 395 28.80 74.46 -4.00
N SER A 396 29.86 74.79 -4.76
CA SER A 396 30.90 75.81 -4.42
C SER A 396 31.86 76.00 -5.61
N SER A 397 31.78 77.11 -6.35
CA SER A 397 32.70 78.26 -6.36
C SER A 397 34.19 77.96 -6.67
N GLN A 398 34.66 78.35 -7.87
CA GLN A 398 35.50 79.55 -8.09
C GLN A 398 36.06 79.58 -9.53
N ARG A 399 36.03 80.79 -10.13
CA ARG A 399 36.83 81.17 -11.30
C ARG A 399 38.24 81.54 -10.83
N ALA A 400 39.26 80.94 -11.43
CA ALA A 400 40.47 81.55 -11.98
C ALA A 400 41.42 80.42 -12.39
#